data_AF-A0A1J5SL11-F1
#
_entry.id   AF-A0A1J5SL11-F1
#
_cell.length_a   1.000
_cell.length_b   1.000
_cell.length_c   1.000
_cell.angle_alpha   90.00
_cell.angle_beta   90.00
_cell.angle_gamma   90.00
#
_symmetry.space_group_name_H-M   'P 1'
#
loop_
_entity.id
_entity.type
_entity.pdbx_description
1 polymer ?
#
loop_
_entity_poly.entity_id
_entity_poly.type
_entity_poly.pdbx_seq_one_letter_code
_entity_poly.pdbx_strand_id
1 'polypeptide(L)'
;MNTEELSKEQQILRLMRKTLGNVVRDVTPLGGRANPLTDSTIQDIKDCFGLISEREKELAEILNFDQAKPYYADGEKPNSNVISFVKPSKEE
;
A
#
# COMPACT_ATOMS: atom_id res chain seq x y z
N MET A 1 5.21 -12.04 -16.86
CA MET A 1 5.38 -12.55 -15.48
C MET A 1 4.12 -13.31 -15.11
N ASN A 2 4.26 -14.44 -14.43
CA ASN A 2 3.10 -15.21 -13.98
C ASN A 2 2.50 -14.56 -12.71
N THR A 3 1.20 -14.70 -12.48
CA THR A 3 0.49 -14.10 -11.33
C THR A 3 1.04 -14.58 -9.99
N GLU A 4 1.48 -15.85 -9.90
CA GLU A 4 2.14 -16.39 -8.72
C GLU A 4 3.48 -15.70 -8.40
N GLU A 5 4.24 -15.33 -9.44
CA GLU A 5 5.52 -14.62 -9.28
C GLU A 5 5.28 -13.20 -8.78
N LEU A 6 4.32 -12.50 -9.37
CA LEU A 6 3.90 -11.16 -8.95
C LEU A 6 3.43 -11.15 -7.48
N SER A 7 2.65 -12.16 -7.07
CA SER A 7 2.17 -12.31 -5.69
C SER A 7 3.31 -12.52 -4.70
N LYS A 8 4.29 -13.39 -5.02
CA LYS A 8 5.49 -13.59 -4.18
C LYS A 8 6.31 -12.31 -4.07
N GLU A 9 6.49 -11.60 -5.18
CA GLU A 9 7.22 -10.33 -5.19
C GLU A 9 6.56 -9.27 -4.31
N GLN A 10 5.23 -9.11 -4.40
CA GLN A 10 4.46 -8.22 -3.52
C GLN A 10 4.62 -8.58 -2.04
N GLN A 11 4.60 -9.87 -1.70
CA GLN A 11 4.80 -10.34 -0.33
C GLN A 11 6.20 -9.97 0.19
N ILE A 12 7.23 -10.16 -0.63
CA ILE A 12 8.62 -9.81 -0.30
C ILE A 12 8.73 -8.29 -0.07
N LEU A 13 8.24 -7.47 -1.01
CA LEU A 13 8.31 -6.01 -0.91
C LEU A 13 7.58 -5.48 0.33
N ARG A 14 6.39 -6.03 0.63
CA ARG A 14 5.63 -5.69 1.83
C ARG A 14 6.40 -6.03 3.11
N LEU A 15 7.05 -7.20 3.15
CA LEU A 15 7.85 -7.63 4.29
C LEU A 15 9.10 -6.75 4.45
N MET A 16 9.81 -6.45 3.36
CA MET A 16 10.98 -5.57 3.35
C MET A 16 10.63 -4.17 3.88
N ARG A 17 9.56 -3.57 3.36
CA ARG A 17 9.07 -2.26 3.82
C ARG A 17 8.74 -2.26 5.31
N LYS A 18 8.06 -3.31 5.80
CA LYS A 18 7.72 -3.44 7.22
C LYS A 18 8.97 -3.59 8.08
N THR A 19 9.92 -4.42 7.67
CA THR A 19 11.17 -4.65 8.40
C THR A 19 12.00 -3.38 8.49
N LEU A 20 12.23 -2.69 7.37
CA LEU A 20 12.93 -1.40 7.37
C LEU A 20 12.21 -0.36 8.23
N GLY A 21 10.88 -0.30 8.16
CA GLY A 21 10.08 0.61 8.98
C GLY A 21 10.22 0.35 10.48
N ASN A 22 10.29 -0.92 10.89
CA ASN A 22 10.55 -1.30 12.27
C ASN A 22 11.97 -0.90 12.70
N VAL A 23 12.99 -1.16 11.87
CA VAL A 23 14.36 -0.75 12.16
C VAL A 23 14.44 0.77 12.35
N VAL A 24 13.87 1.55 11.42
CA VAL A 24 13.81 3.02 11.53
C VAL A 24 13.14 3.45 12.83
N ARG A 25 12.02 2.83 13.21
CA ARG A 25 11.33 3.13 14.47
C ARG A 25 12.23 2.86 15.67
N ASP A 26 12.89 1.72 15.70
CA ASP A 26 13.71 1.30 16.84
C ASP A 26 14.97 2.17 17.00
N VAL A 27 15.54 2.64 15.88
CA VAL A 27 16.73 3.51 15.91
C VAL A 27 16.40 4.99 16.07
N THR A 28 15.14 5.41 15.87
CA THR A 28 14.78 6.82 15.94
C THR A 28 14.98 7.33 17.39
N PRO A 29 15.91 8.27 17.61
CA PRO A 29 16.23 8.73 18.96
C PRO A 29 15.06 9.49 19.59
N LEU A 30 14.76 9.19 20.85
CA LEU A 30 13.83 9.99 21.64
C LEU A 30 14.53 11.26 22.13
N GLY A 31 14.01 12.42 21.75
CA GLY A 31 14.27 13.75 22.32
C GLY A 31 15.73 14.15 22.46
N GLY A 32 16.22 15.03 21.56
CA GLY A 32 17.53 15.70 21.68
C GLY A 32 18.77 14.80 21.60
N ARG A 33 18.60 13.47 21.48
CA ARG A 33 19.68 12.50 21.29
C ARG A 33 20.07 12.40 19.81
N ALA A 34 21.34 12.16 19.55
CA ALA A 34 21.83 11.90 18.20
C ALA A 34 21.27 10.57 17.67
N ASN A 35 21.06 10.50 16.34
CA ASN A 35 20.67 9.27 15.67
C ASN A 35 21.86 8.29 15.66
N PRO A 36 21.67 7.00 16.00
CA PRO A 36 22.74 6.01 15.93
C PRO A 36 23.18 5.68 14.49
N LEU A 37 22.37 6.00 13.48
CA LEU A 37 22.72 5.85 12.06
C LEU A 37 23.39 7.12 11.52
N THR A 38 24.30 6.95 10.57
CA THR A 38 24.89 8.08 9.83
C THR A 38 23.87 8.67 8.85
N ASP A 39 24.07 9.94 8.48
CA ASP A 39 23.21 10.61 7.49
C ASP A 39 23.18 9.88 6.15
N SER A 40 24.31 9.29 5.74
CA SER A 40 24.40 8.48 4.52
C SER A 40 23.48 7.25 4.59
N THR A 41 23.53 6.50 5.69
CA THR A 41 22.67 5.32 5.87
C THR A 41 21.21 5.69 5.95
N ILE A 42 20.88 6.83 6.56
CA ILE A 42 19.50 7.35 6.57
C ILE A 42 19.04 7.66 5.14
N GLN A 43 19.91 8.23 4.31
CA GLN A 43 19.59 8.51 2.91
C GLN A 43 19.41 7.22 2.11
N ASP A 44 20.31 6.25 2.26
CA ASP A 44 20.19 4.94 1.61
C ASP A 44 18.85 4.25 1.94
N ILE A 45 18.42 4.32 3.21
CA ILE A 45 17.13 3.77 3.64
C ILE A 45 15.96 4.48 2.95
N LYS A 46 16.00 5.82 2.82
CA LYS A 46 14.97 6.58 2.12
C LYS A 46 14.89 6.20 0.65
N ASP A 47 16.05 6.07 -0.01
CA ASP A 47 16.14 5.69 -1.41
C ASP A 47 15.59 4.28 -1.62
N CYS A 48 15.91 3.34 -0.72
CA CYS A 48 15.30 2.00 -0.72
C CYS A 48 13.77 2.04 -0.59
N PHE A 49 13.21 2.86 0.31
CA PHE A 49 11.74 3.01 0.38
C PHE A 49 11.14 3.58 -0.90
N GLY A 50 11.86 4.49 -1.58
CA GLY A 50 11.47 5.01 -2.89
C GLY A 50 11.37 3.89 -3.93
N LEU A 51 12.43 3.08 -4.07
CA LEU A 51 12.48 1.95 -5.00
C LEU A 51 11.40 0.90 -4.72
N ILE A 52 11.17 0.58 -3.43
CA ILE A 52 10.09 -0.34 -3.04
C ILE A 52 8.73 0.22 -3.47
N SER A 53 8.50 1.51 -3.26
CA SER A 53 7.21 2.15 -3.56
C SER A 53 6.95 2.22 -5.07
N GLU A 54 7.97 2.55 -5.85
CA GLU A 54 7.90 2.53 -7.31
C GLU A 54 7.57 1.13 -7.83
N ARG A 55 8.25 0.10 -7.30
CA ARG A 55 7.99 -1.28 -7.70
C ARG A 55 6.62 -1.79 -7.25
N GLU A 56 6.19 -1.47 -6.04
CA GLU A 56 4.84 -1.81 -5.56
C GLU A 56 3.77 -1.19 -6.47
N LYS A 57 3.99 0.03 -6.97
CA LYS A 57 3.10 0.70 -7.93
C LYS A 57 3.06 -0.03 -9.27
N GLU A 58 4.21 -0.36 -9.85
CA GLU A 58 4.29 -1.13 -11.11
C GLU A 58 3.53 -2.47 -11.00
N LEU A 59 3.72 -3.20 -9.90
CA LEU A 59 3.03 -4.47 -9.66
C LEU A 59 1.51 -4.29 -9.55
N ALA A 60 1.05 -3.20 -8.92
CA ALA A 60 -0.37 -2.90 -8.82
C ALA A 60 -1.00 -2.59 -10.19
N GLU A 61 -0.30 -1.84 -11.03
CA GLU A 61 -0.72 -1.54 -12.41
C GLU A 61 -0.83 -2.81 -13.25
N ILE A 62 0.17 -3.70 -13.18
CA ILE A 62 0.16 -4.98 -13.92
C ILE A 62 -1.02 -5.88 -13.51
N LEU A 63 -1.33 -5.92 -12.22
CA LEU A 63 -2.42 -6.74 -11.69
C LEU A 63 -3.79 -6.11 -11.87
N ASN A 64 -3.89 -4.92 -12.48
CA ASN A 64 -5.10 -4.10 -12.52
C ASN A 64 -5.76 -3.97 -11.13
N PHE A 65 -4.93 -3.89 -10.08
CA PHE A 65 -5.40 -3.39 -8.80
C PHE A 65 -5.60 -1.89 -8.98
N ASP A 66 -6.71 -1.54 -9.63
CA ASP A 66 -7.24 -0.19 -9.66
C ASP A 66 -7.31 0.26 -8.21
N GLN A 67 -6.41 1.17 -7.87
CA GLN A 67 -6.32 1.75 -6.55
C GLN A 67 -7.70 2.33 -6.29
N ALA A 68 -8.52 1.62 -5.50
CA ALA A 68 -9.82 2.04 -5.03
C ALA A 68 -9.60 3.30 -4.20
N LYS A 69 -9.35 4.41 -4.88
CA LYS A 69 -9.17 5.72 -4.31
C LYS A 69 -10.46 5.96 -3.56
N PRO A 70 -10.39 6.20 -2.24
CA PRO A 70 -11.55 6.63 -1.50
C PRO A 70 -12.12 7.84 -2.23
N TYR A 71 -13.37 7.74 -2.67
CA TYR A 71 -14.08 8.86 -3.26
C TYR A 71 -14.73 9.67 -2.13
N TYR A 72 -14.75 10.99 -2.29
CA TYR A 72 -15.54 11.85 -1.41
C TYR A 72 -17.03 11.55 -1.61
N ALA A 73 -17.81 11.58 -0.53
CA ALA A 73 -19.25 11.31 -0.58
C ALA A 73 -20.02 12.31 -1.47
N ASP A 74 -19.42 13.47 -1.66
CA ASP A 74 -19.86 14.66 -2.37
C ASP A 74 -19.22 14.81 -3.77
N GLY A 75 -18.37 13.85 -4.18
CA GLY A 75 -17.83 13.75 -5.54
C GLY A 75 -18.76 12.98 -6.50
N GLU A 76 -18.42 12.99 -7.80
CA GLU A 76 -19.12 12.20 -8.81
C GLU A 76 -19.06 10.70 -8.44
N LYS A 77 -20.23 10.07 -8.32
CA LYS A 77 -20.33 8.65 -7.96
C LYS A 77 -19.85 7.81 -9.14
N PRO A 78 -18.94 6.83 -8.94
CA PRO A 78 -18.60 5.89 -10.00
C PRO A 78 -19.87 5.16 -10.48
N ASN A 79 -19.91 4.82 -11.77
CA ASN A 79 -20.99 4.05 -12.42
C ASN A 79 -21.18 2.70 -11.69
N SER A 80 -21.98 2.72 -10.62
CA SER A 80 -22.26 1.54 -9.82
C SER A 80 -23.36 0.72 -10.50
N ASN A 81 -23.13 -0.59 -10.61
CA ASN A 81 -24.13 -1.51 -11.13
C ASN A 81 -25.14 -1.80 -10.01
N VAL A 82 -26.26 -1.06 -10.01
CA VAL A 82 -27.30 -1.16 -8.97
C VAL A 82 -28.06 -2.47 -9.15
N ILE A 83 -27.88 -3.41 -8.22
CA ILE A 83 -28.65 -4.66 -8.18
C ILE A 83 -29.95 -4.37 -7.43
N SER A 84 -31.08 -4.32 -8.14
CA SER A 84 -32.39 -4.08 -7.55
C SER A 84 -32.93 -5.35 -6.88
N PHE A 85 -33.06 -5.32 -5.56
CA PHE A 85 -33.75 -6.39 -4.83
C PHE A 85 -35.26 -6.13 -4.85
N VAL A 86 -36.01 -7.05 -5.46
CA VAL A 86 -37.47 -7.02 -5.45
C VAL A 86 -37.95 -7.44 -4.06
N LYS A 87 -38.76 -6.60 -3.41
CA LYS A 87 -39.38 -6.91 -2.12
C LYS A 87 -40.40 -8.03 -2.31
N PRO A 88 -40.34 -9.15 -1.57
CA PRO A 88 -41.33 -10.20 -1.69
C PRO A 88 -42.71 -9.68 -1.24
N SER A 89 -43.74 -10.03 -2.02
CA SER A 89 -45.14 -9.72 -1.71
C SER A 89 -45.54 -10.39 -0.40
N LYS A 90 -46.21 -9.65 0.48
CA LYS A 90 -46.87 -10.23 1.64
C LYS A 90 -48.03 -11.09 1.14
N GLU A 91 -47.98 -12.38 1.42
CA GLU A 91 -49.14 -13.27 1.31
C GLU A 91 -50.18 -12.84 2.36
N GLU A 92 -51.43 -12.65 1.91
CA GLU A 92 -52.60 -12.33 2.72
C GLU A 92 -53.09 -13.52 3.55
#